data_AF-A0A5B7DC72-F1
#
_entry.id   AF-A0A5B7DC72-F1
#
_cell.length_a   1.000
_cell.length_b   1.000
_cell.length_c   1.000
_cell.angle_alpha   90.00
_cell.angle_beta   90.00
_cell.angle_gamma   90.00
#
_symmetry.space_group_name_H-M   'P 1'
#
loop_
_entity.id
_entity.type
_entity.pdbx_description
1 polymer ?
#
loop_
_entity_poly.entity_id
_entity_poly.type
_entity_poly.pdbx_seq_one_letter_code
_entity_poly.pdbx_strand_id
1 'polypeptide(L)'
;MYYHNDTAMREPPYPLVLPGCSEQCLLDNWLSLTAKVVSDDWDKECHSGFPFGLSLNTFAVVVARSVGSIFSVLVVVEIRSVVCPCSSQCPPLLCLK
;
A
#
# COMPACT_ATOMS: atom_id res chain seq x y z
N MET A 1 1.09 22.37 -29.86
CA MET A 1 2.21 21.43 -29.55
C MET A 1 2.70 20.86 -30.87
N TYR A 2 3.83 20.16 -30.89
CA TYR A 2 4.35 19.58 -32.13
C TYR A 2 4.84 18.14 -31.92
N TYR A 3 4.69 17.29 -32.92
CA TYR A 3 5.20 15.93 -32.95
C TYR A 3 6.17 15.77 -34.10
N HIS A 4 7.34 15.21 -33.82
CA HIS A 4 8.34 14.92 -34.83
C HIS A 4 8.66 13.44 -34.73
N ASN A 5 8.15 12.66 -35.69
CA ASN A 5 8.31 11.20 -35.72
C ASN A 5 9.47 10.75 -36.62
N ASP A 6 10.16 11.68 -37.28
CA ASP A 6 11.26 11.40 -38.18
C ASP A 6 12.59 11.85 -37.57
N THR A 7 13.40 10.88 -37.12
CA THR A 7 14.74 11.18 -36.58
C THR A 7 15.71 11.73 -37.62
N ALA A 8 15.43 11.54 -38.91
CA ALA A 8 16.26 12.05 -40.00
C ALA A 8 15.98 13.53 -40.34
N MET A 9 15.04 14.19 -39.65
CA MET A 9 14.70 15.61 -39.79
C MET A 9 14.39 16.04 -41.24
N ARG A 10 13.80 15.14 -42.04
CA ARG A 10 13.49 15.43 -43.44
C ARG A 10 12.27 16.33 -43.58
N GLU A 11 11.33 16.19 -42.66
CA GLU A 11 10.10 16.98 -42.60
C GLU A 11 10.05 17.85 -41.34
N PRO A 12 9.38 19.01 -41.41
CA PRO A 12 9.14 19.82 -40.22
C PRO A 12 8.17 19.10 -39.25
N PRO A 13 8.23 19.42 -37.94
CA PRO A 13 7.32 18.85 -36.94
C PRO A 13 5.85 19.08 -37.27
N TYR A 14 5.03 18.05 -37.12
CA TYR A 14 3.59 18.12 -37.32
C TYR A 14 2.93 18.87 -36.17
N PRO A 15 2.04 19.84 -36.45
CA PRO A 15 1.29 20.52 -35.41
C PRO A 15 0.28 19.55 -34.79
N LEU A 16 0.28 19.50 -33.45
CA LEU A 16 -0.73 18.81 -32.65
C LEU A 16 -1.68 19.82 -32.03
N VAL A 17 -2.98 19.53 -32.13
CA VAL A 17 -4.07 20.38 -31.66
C VAL A 17 -4.95 19.60 -30.70
N LEU A 18 -5.29 20.20 -29.55
CA LEU A 18 -6.28 19.62 -28.65
C LEU A 18 -7.66 19.67 -29.29
N PRO A 19 -8.45 18.59 -29.23
CA PRO A 19 -9.83 18.62 -29.72
C PRO A 19 -10.63 19.69 -28.97
N GLY A 20 -11.25 20.60 -29.72
CA GLY A 20 -11.99 21.73 -29.14
C GLY A 20 -11.15 22.98 -28.85
N CYS A 21 -9.88 23.03 -29.29
CA CYS A 21 -9.05 24.23 -29.24
C CYS A 21 -8.42 24.57 -30.60
N SER A 22 -7.89 25.77 -30.77
CA SER A 22 -7.05 26.18 -31.90
C SER A 22 -5.61 25.66 -31.75
N GLU A 23 -4.80 25.73 -32.83
CA GLU A 23 -3.38 25.38 -32.76
C GLU A 23 -2.63 26.16 -31.67
N GLN A 24 -2.96 27.44 -31.55
CA GLN A 24 -2.57 28.29 -30.43
C GLN A 24 -3.70 28.24 -29.39
N CYS A 25 -3.60 27.29 -28.46
CA CYS A 25 -4.60 27.14 -27.42
C CYS A 25 -4.34 28.11 -26.27
N LEU A 26 -5.34 28.90 -25.87
CA LEU A 26 -5.27 29.74 -24.68
C LEU A 26 -5.12 28.88 -23.43
N LEU A 27 -4.41 29.38 -22.43
CA LEU A 27 -4.10 28.62 -21.21
C LEU A 27 -5.38 28.17 -20.46
N ASP A 28 -6.41 29.01 -20.38
CA ASP A 28 -7.65 28.66 -19.69
C ASP A 28 -8.42 27.53 -20.40
N ASN A 29 -8.44 27.56 -21.73
CA ASN A 29 -9.03 26.50 -22.56
C ASN A 29 -8.20 25.21 -22.42
N TRP A 30 -6.88 25.33 -22.41
CA TRP A 30 -5.98 24.20 -22.20
C TRP A 30 -6.26 23.50 -20.86
N LEU A 31 -6.33 24.27 -19.77
CA LEU A 31 -6.60 23.76 -18.44
C LEU A 31 -7.97 23.07 -18.36
N SER A 32 -9.02 23.72 -18.87
CA SER A 32 -10.37 23.15 -18.83
C SER A 32 -10.53 21.87 -19.68
N LEU A 33 -9.83 21.77 -20.82
CA LEU A 33 -9.85 20.58 -21.67
C LEU A 33 -9.05 19.43 -21.05
N THR A 34 -7.87 19.71 -20.50
CA THR A 34 -6.99 18.67 -19.92
C THR A 34 -7.45 18.21 -18.53
N ALA A 35 -8.13 19.06 -17.76
CA ALA A 35 -8.63 18.71 -16.42
C ALA A 35 -9.49 17.44 -16.40
N LYS A 36 -10.19 17.12 -17.50
CA LYS A 36 -11.05 15.93 -17.60
C LYS A 36 -10.29 14.59 -17.59
N VAL A 37 -8.99 14.62 -17.88
CA VAL A 37 -8.13 13.42 -17.95
C VAL A 37 -7.01 13.45 -16.91
N VAL A 38 -6.91 14.54 -16.15
CA VAL A 38 -5.99 14.65 -15.02
C VAL A 38 -6.71 14.12 -13.79
N SER A 39 -6.11 13.13 -13.14
CA SER A 39 -6.60 12.56 -11.88
C SER A 39 -6.58 13.61 -10.77
N ASP A 40 -7.64 13.68 -9.97
CA ASP A 40 -7.67 14.54 -8.78
C ASP A 40 -6.89 13.91 -7.62
N ASP A 41 -6.94 12.58 -7.52
CA ASP A 41 -6.26 11.79 -6.49
C ASP A 41 -5.81 10.46 -7.11
N TRP A 42 -4.53 10.40 -7.49
CA TRP A 42 -3.94 9.22 -8.13
C TRP A 42 -4.01 7.98 -7.24
N ASP A 43 -3.73 8.10 -5.94
CA ASP A 43 -3.68 6.97 -5.02
C ASP A 43 -5.08 6.37 -4.82
N LYS A 44 -6.08 7.25 -4.73
CA LYS A 44 -7.48 6.86 -4.69
C LYS A 44 -7.91 6.29 -6.03
N GLU A 45 -7.80 6.99 -7.16
CA GLU A 45 -8.32 6.49 -8.44
C GLU A 45 -7.66 5.20 -8.91
N CYS A 46 -6.36 5.03 -8.61
CA CYS A 46 -5.66 3.80 -8.92
C CYS A 46 -5.94 2.65 -7.95
N HIS A 47 -6.66 2.86 -6.83
CA HIS A 47 -6.98 1.89 -5.76
C HIS A 47 -6.39 0.51 -6.08
N SER A 48 -5.13 0.26 -5.71
CA SER A 48 -4.63 -1.12 -5.72
C SER A 48 -5.59 -1.88 -4.82
N GLY A 49 -6.51 -2.66 -5.40
CA GLY A 49 -7.86 -2.99 -4.89
C GLY A 49 -7.92 -3.73 -3.57
N PHE A 50 -7.33 -3.14 -2.54
CA PHE A 50 -6.92 -3.76 -1.33
C PHE A 50 -7.22 -2.80 -0.18
N PRO A 51 -8.03 -3.24 0.80
CA PRO A 51 -8.19 -2.47 2.02
C PRO A 51 -6.81 -2.26 2.64
N PHE A 52 -6.47 -1.00 2.97
CA PHE A 52 -5.20 -0.58 3.58
C PHE A 52 -3.94 -0.73 2.71
N GLY A 53 -4.05 -0.88 1.39
CA GLY A 53 -2.89 -0.98 0.49
C GLY A 53 -2.11 -2.30 0.61
N LEU A 54 -2.72 -3.33 1.20
CA LEU A 54 -2.11 -4.64 1.42
C LEU A 54 -2.79 -5.72 0.57
N SER A 55 -2.00 -6.48 -0.20
CA SER A 55 -2.50 -7.69 -0.87
C SER A 55 -3.25 -8.59 0.12
N LEU A 56 -4.33 -9.27 -0.32
CA LEU A 56 -5.08 -10.23 0.48
C LEU A 56 -4.16 -11.30 1.12
N ASN A 57 -3.09 -11.69 0.43
CA ASN A 57 -2.07 -12.59 0.96
C ASN A 57 -1.30 -11.97 2.12
N THR A 58 -0.90 -10.70 1.98
CA THR A 58 -0.21 -9.96 3.03
C THR A 58 -1.11 -9.75 4.24
N PHE A 59 -2.40 -9.42 4.03
CA PHE A 59 -3.39 -9.32 5.10
C PHE A 59 -3.55 -10.65 5.83
N ALA A 60 -3.72 -11.76 5.10
CA ALA A 60 -3.86 -13.10 5.69
C ALA A 60 -2.62 -13.49 6.51
N VAL A 61 -1.41 -13.19 6.02
CA VAL A 61 -0.15 -13.45 6.73
C VAL A 61 -0.05 -12.60 8.01
N VAL A 62 -0.40 -11.31 7.95
CA VAL A 62 -0.36 -10.41 9.12
C VAL A 62 -1.35 -10.87 10.19
N VAL A 63 -2.59 -11.20 9.81
CA VAL A 63 -3.62 -11.69 10.72
C VAL A 63 -3.20 -13.02 11.34
N ALA A 64 -2.79 -14.00 10.53
CA ALA A 64 -2.35 -15.31 11.03
C ALA A 64 -1.17 -15.18 12.01
N ARG A 65 -0.20 -14.29 11.71
CA ARG A 65 0.96 -14.05 12.59
C ARG A 65 0.56 -13.38 13.90
N SER A 66 -0.31 -12.38 13.86
CA SER A 66 -0.79 -11.70 15.07
C SER A 66 -1.52 -12.65 16.01
N VAL A 67 -2.43 -13.49 15.49
CA VAL A 67 -3.18 -14.48 16.28
C VAL A 67 -2.26 -15.57 16.83
N GLY A 68 -1.36 -16.12 16.01
CA GLY A 68 -0.41 -17.14 16.43
C GLY A 68 0.54 -16.65 17.53
N SER A 69 1.00 -15.39 17.45
CA SER A 69 1.85 -14.79 18.48
C SER A 69 1.12 -14.61 19.81
N ILE A 70 -0.17 -14.26 19.79
CA ILE A 70 -0.97 -14.14 21.02
C ILE A 70 -1.16 -15.54 21.64
N PHE A 71 -1.53 -16.52 20.82
CA PHE A 71 -1.74 -17.89 21.27
C PHE A 71 -0.48 -18.51 21.89
N SER A 72 0.70 -18.32 21.27
CA SER A 72 1.96 -18.86 21.81
C SER A 72 2.33 -18.24 23.17
N VAL A 73 2.08 -16.94 23.37
CA VAL A 73 2.28 -16.28 24.67
C VAL A 73 1.35 -16.88 25.73
N LEU A 74 0.07 -17.07 25.42
CA LEU A 74 -0.88 -17.69 26.35
C LEU A 74 -0.43 -19.10 26.76
N VAL A 75 -0.02 -19.93 25.80
CA VAL A 75 0.50 -21.28 26.08
C VAL A 75 1.74 -21.23 26.98
N VAL A 76 2.67 -20.30 26.75
CA VAL A 76 3.86 -20.16 27.62
C VAL A 76 3.47 -19.72 29.04
N VAL A 77 2.46 -18.85 29.19
CA VAL A 77 1.95 -18.44 30.51
C VAL A 77 1.33 -19.63 31.25
N GLU A 78 0.52 -20.44 30.57
CA GLU A 78 -0.08 -21.63 31.16
C GLU A 78 0.95 -22.73 31.49
N ILE A 79 1.96 -22.92 30.63
CA ILE A 79 3.05 -23.85 30.94
C ILE A 79 3.84 -23.34 32.15
N ARG A 80 4.07 -22.03 32.29
CA ARG A 80 4.74 -21.47 33.48
C ARG A 80 3.89 -21.64 34.74
N SER A 81 2.57 -21.48 34.67
CA SER A 81 1.68 -21.66 35.83
C SER A 81 1.63 -23.14 36.27
N VAL A 82 1.73 -24.08 35.34
CA VAL A 82 1.70 -25.53 35.60
C VAL A 82 3.08 -26.12 35.95
N VAL A 83 4.16 -25.67 35.31
CA VAL A 83 5.54 -26.14 35.55
C VAL A 83 6.16 -25.44 36.76
N CYS A 84 5.79 -24.18 37.00
CA CYS A 84 6.13 -23.45 38.23
C CYS A 84 4.86 -23.07 39.01
N PRO A 85 4.14 -24.04 39.62
CA PRO A 85 3.11 -23.73 40.60
C PRO A 85 3.80 -23.48 41.96
N CYS A 86 4.84 -22.65 42.02
CA CYS A 86 5.64 -22.48 43.22
C CYS A 86 5.88 -21.00 43.52
N SER A 87 5.01 -20.50 44.40
CA SER A 87 5.22 -19.48 45.43
C SER A 87 6.22 -18.36 45.14
N SER A 88 5.77 -17.13 45.31
CA SER A 88 6.63 -15.95 45.49
C SER A 88 7.55 -16.03 46.73
N GLN A 89 7.59 -17.13 47.48
CA GLN A 89 8.61 -17.45 48.50
C GLN A 89 8.65 -18.96 48.79
N CYS A 90 9.65 -19.70 48.29
CA CYS A 90 10.04 -20.99 48.87
C CYS A 90 11.57 -21.19 48.84
N PRO A 91 12.22 -21.48 49.99
CA PRO A 91 13.61 -21.94 50.06
C PRO A 91 13.72 -23.47 49.79
N PRO A 92 14.93 -24.00 49.48
CA PRO A 92 15.13 -25.26 48.75
C PRO A 92 15.10 -26.53 49.61
N LEU A 93 14.18 -26.66 50.58
CA LEU A 93 14.13 -27.84 51.47
C LEU A 93 12.76 -28.51 51.62
N LEU A 94 11.73 -28.11 50.87
CA LEU A 94 10.37 -28.64 51.04
C LEU A 94 9.61 -28.99 49.75
N CYS A 95 10.29 -29.24 48.62
CA CYS A 95 9.70 -30.05 47.56
C CYS A 95 9.82 -31.53 47.96
N LEU A 96 8.92 -31.99 48.83
CA LEU A 96 8.85 -33.38 49.25
C LEU A 96 7.75 -34.10 48.48
N LYS A 97 8.24 -34.91 47.52
CA LYS A 97 7.64 -36.01 46.76
C LYS A 97 6.79 -35.69 45.53
#